data_AF-A0A9D2E471-F1
#
_entry.id   AF-A0A9D2E471-F1
#
_cell.length_a   1.000
_cell.length_b   1.000
_cell.length_c   1.000
_cell.angle_alpha   90.00
_cell.angle_beta   90.00
_cell.angle_gamma   90.00
#
_symmetry.space_group_name_H-M   'P 1'
#
loop_
_entity.id
_entity.type
_entity.pdbx_description
1 polymer ?
#
loop_
_entity_poly.entity_id
_entity_poly.type
_entity_poly.pdbx_seq_one_letter_code
_entity_poly.pdbx_strand_id
1 'polypeptide(L)'
;MTYLHAFLLGGLFCLLTQLLFRLTKWPIPVILTVTFCLGVVMTALGWMDVFTGFGQSGMFLLLYGGGDAAYRGMVSLLAGDPGPILRYLALILFCFAVGIGGGVLLHKKGQRK
;
A
#
# COMPACT_ATOMS: atom_id res chain seq x y z
N MET A 1 -3.81 -24.39 -7.80
CA MET A 1 -2.39 -23.96 -7.75
C MET A 1 -2.23 -22.44 -7.93
N THR A 2 -3.18 -21.63 -7.47
CA THR A 2 -3.19 -20.15 -7.58
C THR A 2 -2.66 -19.47 -6.33
N TYR A 3 -2.96 -20.02 -5.14
CA TYR A 3 -2.50 -19.49 -3.86
C TYR A 3 -0.97 -19.51 -3.69
N LEU A 4 -0.32 -20.57 -4.17
CA LEU A 4 1.15 -20.67 -4.09
C LEU A 4 1.81 -19.59 -4.94
N HIS A 5 1.23 -19.27 -6.10
CA HIS A 5 1.74 -18.24 -6.99
C HIS A 5 1.50 -16.84 -6.42
N ALA A 6 0.32 -16.61 -5.83
CA ALA A 6 0.00 -15.38 -5.11
C ALA A 6 0.95 -15.11 -3.94
N PHE A 7 1.26 -16.15 -3.16
CA PHE A 7 2.21 -16.06 -2.05
C PHE A 7 3.63 -15.78 -2.55
N LEU A 8 4.06 -16.48 -3.61
CA LEU A 8 5.41 -16.33 -4.15
C LEU A 8 5.64 -14.94 -4.74
N LEU A 9 4.65 -14.40 -5.48
CA LEU A 9 4.74 -13.07 -6.08
C LEU A 9 4.76 -11.98 -5.01
N GLY A 10 3.90 -12.10 -3.99
CA GLY A 10 3.86 -11.17 -2.85
C GLY A 10 5.15 -11.20 -2.03
N GLY A 11 5.66 -12.41 -1.74
CA GLY A 11 6.93 -12.61 -1.03
C GLY A 11 8.14 -12.10 -1.81
N LEU A 12 8.18 -12.30 -3.13
CA LEU A 12 9.23 -11.79 -4.00
C LEU A 12 9.27 -10.26 -3.99
N PHE A 13 8.13 -9.59 -4.11
CA PHE A 13 8.05 -8.13 -4.06
C PHE A 13 8.42 -7.56 -2.69
N CYS A 14 8.06 -8.26 -1.61
CA CYS A 14 8.48 -7.89 -0.27
C CYS A 14 10.01 -8.01 -0.12
N LEU A 15 10.59 -9.12 -0.58
CA LEU A 15 12.05 -9.34 -0.60
C LEU A 15 12.77 -8.28 -1.43
N LEU A 16 12.25 -7.92 -2.60
CA LEU A 16 12.79 -6.85 -3.45
C LEU A 16 12.78 -5.50 -2.74
N THR A 17 11.67 -5.14 -2.10
CA THR A 17 11.55 -3.87 -1.37
C THR A 17 12.48 -3.84 -0.15
N GLN A 18 12.63 -4.98 0.53
CA GLN A 18 13.55 -5.13 1.66
C GLN A 18 15.02 -5.09 1.23
N LEU A 19 15.35 -5.65 0.06
CA LEU A 19 16.67 -5.54 -0.56
C LEU A 19 16.98 -4.08 -0.93
N LEU A 20 16.00 -3.36 -1.50
CA LEU A 20 16.11 -1.93 -1.79
C LEU A 20 16.33 -1.12 -0.50
N PHE A 21 15.66 -1.49 0.59
CA PHE A 21 15.88 -0.88 1.90
C PHE A 21 17.31 -1.09 2.41
N ARG A 22 17.85 -2.30 2.26
CA ARG A 22 19.24 -2.61 2.63
C ARG A 22 20.26 -1.82 1.81
N LEU A 23 20.02 -1.67 0.49
CA LEU A 23 20.97 -1.02 -0.40
C LEU A 23 20.98 0.50 -0.20
N THR A 24 19.80 1.09 -0.03
CA THR A 24 19.63 2.54 -0.12
C THR A 24 19.83 3.22 1.24
N LYS A 25 19.73 2.52 2.39
CA LYS A 25 19.84 3.07 3.76
C LYS A 25 18.92 4.26 4.05
N TRP A 26 17.89 4.47 3.24
CA TRP A 26 16.96 5.58 3.43
C TRP A 26 16.03 5.33 4.62
N PRO A 27 15.50 6.41 5.23
CA PRO A 27 14.51 6.27 6.29
C PRO A 27 13.28 5.50 5.78
N ILE A 28 12.75 4.60 6.62
CA ILE A 28 11.60 3.71 6.34
C ILE A 28 10.45 4.44 5.63
N PRO A 29 10.00 5.65 6.07
CA PRO A 29 8.91 6.37 5.43
C PRO A 29 9.13 6.61 3.93
N VAL A 30 10.36 6.96 3.52
CA VAL A 30 10.62 7.36 2.14
C VAL A 30 10.54 6.17 1.20
N ILE A 31 11.00 5.00 1.63
CA ILE A 31 10.94 3.78 0.80
C ILE A 31 9.48 3.32 0.65
N LEU A 32 8.66 3.45 1.68
CA LEU A 32 7.23 3.22 1.56
C LEU A 32 6.59 4.20 0.57
N THR A 33 6.90 5.50 0.65
CA THR A 33 6.36 6.48 -0.30
C THR A 33 6.77 6.18 -1.75
N VAL A 34 8.05 5.85 -1.98
CA VAL A 34 8.55 5.51 -3.32
C VAL A 34 7.86 4.26 -3.87
N THR A 35 7.69 3.22 -3.04
CA THR A 35 7.04 1.97 -3.47
C THR A 35 5.53 2.17 -3.74
N PHE A 36 4.87 3.07 -2.98
CA PHE A 36 3.49 3.50 -3.27
C PHE A 36 3.39 4.25 -4.60
N CYS A 37 4.28 5.22 -4.84
CA CYS A 37 4.33 5.95 -6.10
C CYS A 37 4.65 5.04 -7.30
N LEU A 38 5.56 4.07 -7.12
CA LEU A 38 5.83 3.04 -8.13
C LEU A 38 4.58 2.23 -8.46
N GLY A 39 3.76 1.91 -7.46
CA GLY A 39 2.46 1.26 -7.67
C GLY A 39 1.52 2.08 -8.54
N VAL A 40 1.38 3.38 -8.26
CA VAL A 40 0.56 4.30 -9.07
C VAL A 40 1.05 4.36 -10.52
N VAL A 41 2.37 4.48 -10.72
CA VAL A 41 2.98 4.53 -12.07
C VAL A 41 2.81 3.21 -12.81
N MET A 42 3.00 2.07 -12.13
CA MET A 42 2.77 0.75 -12.72
C MET A 42 1.30 0.51 -13.09
N THR A 43 0.35 1.04 -12.32
CA THR A 43 -1.07 1.01 -12.69
C THR A 43 -1.35 1.89 -13.90
N ALA A 44 -0.78 3.10 -13.95
CA ALA A 44 -0.95 3.99 -15.10
C ALA A 44 -0.43 3.37 -16.42
N LEU A 45 0.64 2.55 -16.34
CA LEU A 45 1.20 1.80 -17.47
C LEU A 45 0.45 0.49 -17.78
N GLY A 46 -0.56 0.10 -16.99
CA GLY A 46 -1.35 -1.12 -17.19
C GLY A 46 -0.63 -2.42 -16.81
N TRP A 47 0.58 -2.37 -16.26
CA TRP A 47 1.32 -3.55 -15.81
C TRP A 47 0.68 -4.20 -14.58
N MET A 48 0.01 -3.41 -13.74
CA MET A 48 -0.67 -3.91 -12.54
C MET A 48 -1.76 -4.94 -12.84
N ASP A 49 -2.51 -4.82 -13.93
CA ASP A 49 -3.55 -5.82 -14.27
C ASP A 49 -2.94 -7.20 -14.60
N VAL A 50 -1.75 -7.24 -15.21
CA VAL A 50 -1.03 -8.50 -15.47
C VAL A 50 -0.49 -9.11 -14.18
N PHE A 51 0.10 -8.29 -13.31
CA PHE A 51 0.63 -8.76 -12.02
C PHE A 51 -0.47 -9.17 -11.04
N THR A 52 -1.60 -8.46 -11.02
CA THR A 52 -2.78 -8.83 -10.20
C THR A 52 -3.50 -10.04 -10.77
N GLY A 53 -3.48 -10.28 -12.10
CA GLY A 53 -3.97 -11.52 -12.69
C GLY A 53 -3.18 -12.77 -12.26
N PHE A 54 -1.85 -12.65 -12.14
CA PHE A 54 -0.97 -13.74 -11.71
C PHE A 54 -0.87 -13.90 -10.19
N GLY A 55 -0.81 -12.78 -9.46
CA GLY A 55 -0.59 -12.74 -8.02
C GLY A 55 -1.85 -12.60 -7.17
N GLN A 56 -3.00 -12.31 -7.80
CA GLN A 56 -4.30 -12.03 -7.16
C GLN A 56 -4.16 -11.31 -5.80
N SER A 57 -4.58 -11.95 -4.72
CA SER A 57 -4.61 -11.38 -3.36
C SER A 57 -3.23 -11.00 -2.81
N GLY A 58 -2.14 -11.57 -3.33
CA GLY A 58 -0.77 -11.26 -2.90
C GLY A 58 -0.34 -9.84 -3.28
N MET A 59 -0.83 -9.30 -4.39
CA MET A 59 -0.53 -7.92 -4.83
C MET A 59 -1.34 -6.88 -4.06
N PHE A 60 -2.58 -7.20 -3.69
CA PHE A 60 -3.46 -6.29 -2.94
C PHE A 60 -3.01 -6.10 -1.48
N LEU A 61 -2.28 -7.04 -0.90
CA LEU A 61 -1.71 -6.91 0.45
C LEU A 61 -0.46 -6.02 0.50
N LEU A 62 0.20 -5.79 -0.64
CA LEU A 62 1.39 -4.95 -0.72
C LEU A 62 1.00 -3.48 -0.82
N LEU A 63 1.90 -2.58 -0.41
CA LEU A 63 1.69 -1.13 -0.56
C LEU A 63 1.49 -0.69 -2.02
N TYR A 64 1.99 -1.51 -2.96
CA TYR A 64 1.69 -1.43 -4.40
C TYR A 64 0.19 -1.45 -4.69
N GLY A 65 -0.57 -2.36 -4.06
CA GLY A 65 -2.03 -2.42 -4.20
C GLY A 65 -2.75 -1.19 -3.63
N GLY A 66 -2.15 -0.53 -2.64
CA GLY A 66 -2.61 0.78 -2.19
C GLY A 66 -2.47 1.85 -3.28
N GLY A 67 -1.33 1.87 -3.99
CA GLY A 67 -1.11 2.76 -5.14
C GLY A 67 -2.11 2.50 -6.28
N ASP A 68 -2.40 1.23 -6.58
CA ASP A 68 -3.40 0.85 -7.59
C ASP A 68 -4.81 1.34 -7.21
N ALA A 69 -5.23 1.12 -5.95
CA ALA A 69 -6.51 1.59 -5.45
C ALA A 69 -6.62 3.12 -5.46
N ALA A 70 -5.53 3.83 -5.16
CA ALA A 70 -5.48 5.29 -5.25
C ALA A 70 -5.62 5.78 -6.71
N TYR A 71 -4.93 5.14 -7.66
CA TYR A 71 -5.06 5.48 -9.08
C TYR A 71 -6.47 5.23 -9.60
N ARG A 72 -7.03 4.03 -9.36
CA ARG A 72 -8.38 3.67 -9.78
C ARG A 72 -9.43 4.58 -9.15
N GLY A 73 -9.27 4.93 -7.87
CA GLY A 73 -10.13 5.89 -7.20
C GLY A 73 -10.11 7.27 -7.86
N MET A 74 -8.94 7.76 -8.29
CA MET A 74 -8.82 9.03 -9.00
C MET A 74 -9.45 8.98 -10.39
N VAL A 75 -9.26 7.89 -11.13
CA VAL A 75 -9.91 7.69 -12.44
C VAL A 75 -11.43 7.62 -12.28
N SER A 76 -11.95 6.91 -11.28
CA SER A 76 -13.39 6.86 -11.00
C SER A 76 -13.95 8.22 -10.58
N LEU A 77 -13.18 9.02 -9.84
CA LEU A 77 -13.56 10.39 -9.49
C LEU A 77 -13.71 11.25 -10.76
N LEU A 78 -12.78 11.12 -11.70
CA LEU A 78 -12.83 11.82 -12.98
C LEU A 78 -13.99 11.35 -13.86
N ALA A 79 -14.41 10.09 -13.72
CA ALA A 79 -15.56 9.50 -14.40
C ALA A 79 -16.92 9.89 -13.77
N GLY A 80 -16.94 10.61 -12.64
CA GLY A 80 -18.17 11.07 -11.99
C GLY A 80 -18.69 10.18 -10.86
N ASP A 81 -17.98 9.09 -10.51
CA ASP A 81 -18.34 8.17 -9.42
C ASP A 81 -17.40 8.37 -8.21
N PRO A 82 -17.77 9.16 -7.19
CA PRO A 82 -16.91 9.43 -6.03
C PRO A 82 -16.89 8.31 -4.98
N GLY A 83 -17.70 7.27 -5.13
CA GLY A 83 -17.80 6.16 -4.16
C GLY A 83 -16.46 5.51 -3.76
N PRO A 84 -15.62 5.05 -4.70
CA PRO A 84 -14.36 4.37 -4.38
C PRO A 84 -13.32 5.27 -3.72
N ILE A 85 -13.17 6.53 -4.17
CA ILE A 85 -12.21 7.45 -3.54
C ILE A 85 -12.64 7.78 -2.10
N LEU A 86 -13.94 7.95 -1.86
CA LEU A 86 -14.45 8.33 -0.54
C LEU A 86 -14.22 7.21 0.48
N ARG A 87 -14.41 5.95 0.07
CA ARG A 87 -14.07 4.78 0.89
C ARG A 87 -12.58 4.69 1.19
N TYR A 88 -11.74 4.94 0.19
CA TYR A 88 -10.30 4.91 0.35
C TYR A 88 -9.81 6.00 1.31
N LEU A 89 -10.35 7.21 1.18
CA LEU A 89 -10.02 8.36 2.03
C LEU A 89 -10.54 8.18 3.47
N ALA A 90 -11.73 7.60 3.64
CA ALA A 90 -12.27 7.23 4.94
C ALA A 90 -11.41 6.16 5.65
N LEU A 91 -10.89 5.17 4.91
CA LEU A 91 -9.99 4.16 5.45
C LEU A 91 -8.68 4.78 5.94
N ILE A 92 -8.07 5.69 5.15
CA ILE A 92 -6.85 6.40 5.56
C ILE A 92 -7.10 7.20 6.83
N LEU A 93 -8.19 7.98 6.86
CA LEU A 93 -8.53 8.83 8.01
C LEU A 93 -8.79 8.00 9.27
N PHE A 94 -9.45 6.83 9.13
CA PHE A 94 -9.62 5.87 10.20
C PHE A 94 -8.29 5.31 10.71
N CYS A 95 -7.37 4.94 9.81
CA CYS A 95 -6.04 4.45 10.18
C CYS A 95 -5.22 5.50 10.93
N PHE A 96 -5.30 6.77 10.51
CA PHE A 96 -4.68 7.89 11.23
C PHE A 96 -5.30 8.09 12.62
N ALA A 97 -6.63 8.01 12.74
CA ALA A 97 -7.29 8.11 14.04
C ALA A 97 -6.86 7.00 15.01
N VAL A 98 -6.78 5.75 14.52
CA VAL A 98 -6.25 4.61 15.30
C VAL A 98 -4.78 4.82 15.67
N GLY A 99 -3.96 5.32 14.74
CA GLY A 99 -2.55 5.62 14.99
C GLY A 99 -2.33 6.71 16.05
N ILE A 100 -3.10 7.80 15.99
CA ILE A 100 -3.10 8.87 17.00
C ILE A 100 -3.56 8.32 18.35
N GLY A 101 -4.64 7.53 18.37
CA GLY A 101 -5.14 6.88 19.58
C GLY A 101 -4.09 5.98 20.24
N GLY A 102 -3.40 5.15 19.44
CA GLY A 102 -2.30 4.31 19.90
C GLY A 102 -1.10 5.12 20.41
N GLY A 103 -0.74 6.20 19.72
CA GLY A 103 0.33 7.11 20.12
C GLY A 103 0.07 7.80 21.45
N VAL A 104 -1.16 8.29 21.67
CA VAL A 104 -1.59 8.88 22.95
C VAL A 104 -1.56 7.84 24.07
N LEU A 105 -1.97 6.59 23.78
CA LEU A 105 -1.97 5.50 24.77
C LEU A 105 -0.55 5.10 25.19
N LEU A 106 0.39 5.01 24.23
CA LEU A 106 1.80 4.72 24.51
C LEU A 106 2.49 5.88 25.25
N HIS A 107 2.21 7.13 24.87
CA HIS A 107 2.79 8.29 25.54
C HIS A 107 2.34 8.38 27.02
N LYS A 108 1.08 8.00 27.31
CA LYS A 108 0.56 7.96 28.69
C LYS A 108 1.16 6.82 29.53
N LYS A 109 1.59 5.72 28.89
CA LYS A 109 2.25 4.58 29.55
C LYS A 109 3.75 4.82 29.78
N GLY A 110 4.42 5.54 28.87
CA GLY A 110 5.84 5.91 28.98
C GLY A 110 6.14 6.94 30.06
N GLN A 111 5.17 7.80 30.41
CA GLN A 111 5.27 8.77 31.52
C GLN A 111 4.98 8.15 32.91
N ARG A 112 4.64 6.86 32.98
CA ARG A 112 4.26 6.14 34.22
C ARG A 112 5.35 5.20 34.75
N LYS A 113 6.54 5.24 34.17
CA LYS A 113 7.78 4.61 34.67
C LYS A 113 8.76 5.70 35.02
#